data_AF-H2JEM9-F1
#
_entry.id   AF-H2JEM9-F1
#
_cell.length_a   1.000
_cell.length_b   1.000
_cell.length_c   1.000
_cell.angle_alpha   90.00
_cell.angle_beta   90.00
_cell.angle_gamma   90.00
#
_symmetry.space_group_name_H-M   'P 1'
#
loop_
_entity.id
_entity.type
_entity.pdbx_description
1 polymer ?
#
loop_
_entity_poly.entity_id
_entity_poly.type
_entity_poly.pdbx_seq_one_letter_code
_entity_poly.pdbx_strand_id
1 'polypeptide(L)' 'MIQKKSWIKQLFCKHNFVQAKKASKYESISGERIYIVCEHCGKVNSSYYREYEGMGYK' A
#
# COMPACT_ATOMS: atom_id res chain seq x y z
N MET A 1 -8.04 3.51 -5.81
CA MET A 1 -6.94 3.99 -6.67
C MET A 1 -6.17 5.06 -5.90
N ILE A 2 -4.87 4.90 -5.67
CA ILE A 2 -4.06 5.90 -4.95
C ILE A 2 -3.80 7.06 -5.92
N GLN A 3 -4.59 8.13 -5.80
CA GLN A 3 -4.39 9.36 -6.56
C GLN A 3 -3.14 10.07 -6.04
N LYS A 4 -2.21 10.39 -6.94
CA LYS A 4 -0.99 11.14 -6.65
C LYS A 4 -1.39 12.55 -6.18
N LYS A 5 -1.46 12.78 -4.86
CA LYS A 5 -1.76 14.11 -4.29
C LYS A 5 -0.48 14.95 -4.23
N SER A 6 -0.67 16.26 -4.46
CA SER A 6 0.37 17.29 -4.54
C SER A 6 1.48 17.15 -3.49
N TRP A 7 2.74 17.27 -3.93
CA TRP A 7 3.95 17.15 -3.11
C TRP A 7 4.00 18.08 -1.88
N ILE A 8 3.41 19.28 -1.97
CA ILE A 8 3.32 20.24 -0.86
C ILE A 8 2.49 19.67 0.29
N LYS A 9 1.39 18.96 -0.03
CA LYS A 9 0.61 18.28 1.01
C LYS A 9 1.42 17.18 1.69
N GLN A 10 2.37 16.54 1.02
CA GLN A 10 3.22 15.52 1.64
C GLN A 10 4.22 16.15 2.62
N LEU A 11 4.78 17.32 2.30
CA LEU A 11 5.75 18.00 3.17
C LEU A 11 5.15 18.46 4.51
N PHE A 12 3.92 18.96 4.50
CA PHE A 12 3.23 19.47 5.71
C PHE A 12 2.24 18.49 6.34
N CYS A 13 2.19 17.24 5.85
CA CYS A 13 1.30 16.24 6.40
C CYS A 13 1.84 15.68 7.73
N LYS A 14 0.98 15.62 8.74
CA LYS A 14 1.14 14.71 9.87
C LYS A 14 0.90 13.30 9.34
N HIS A 15 1.95 12.65 8.86
CA HIS A 15 1.85 11.37 8.17
C HIS A 15 1.20 10.32 9.09
N ASN A 16 0.09 9.72 8.64
CA ASN A 16 -0.48 8.54 9.27
C ASN A 16 -0.43 7.37 8.30
N PHE A 17 0.49 6.44 8.56
CA PHE A 17 0.79 5.35 7.65
C PHE A 17 -0.09 4.14 7.92
N VAL A 18 -0.78 3.70 6.87
CA VAL A 18 -1.68 2.55 6.87
C VAL A 18 -1.26 1.54 5.80
N GLN A 19 -1.62 0.28 6.01
CA GLN A 19 -1.42 -0.76 5.01
C GLN A 19 -2.53 -0.68 3.96
N ALA A 20 -2.13 -0.56 2.70
CA ALA A 20 -3.02 -0.59 1.56
C ALA A 20 -2.55 -1.65 0.58
N LYS A 21 -3.48 -2.46 0.08
CA LYS A 21 -3.23 -3.39 -1.01
C LYS A 21 -3.82 -2.89 -2.31
N LYS A 22 -3.22 -3.28 -3.43
CA LYS A 22 -3.78 -2.98 -4.74
C LYS A 22 -4.91 -3.98 -4.98
N ALA A 23 -6.14 -3.52 -5.13
CA ALA A 23 -7.25 -4.42 -5.49
C ALA A 23 -7.05 -4.91 -6.93
N SER A 24 -6.41 -6.07 -7.09
CA SER A 24 -6.23 -6.77 -8.37
C SER A 24 -6.93 -8.12 -8.30
N LYS A 25 -7.67 -8.48 -9.35
CA LYS A 25 -8.44 -9.75 -9.42
C LYS A 25 -7.54 -11.00 -9.42
N TYR A 26 -6.23 -10.84 -9.64
CA TYR A 26 -5.29 -11.95 -9.82
C TYR A 26 -4.22 -12.06 -8.72
N GLU A 27 -4.21 -11.17 -7.72
CA GLU A 27 -3.19 -11.23 -6.65
C GLU A 27 -3.38 -12.41 -5.69
N SER A 28 -4.57 -13.01 -5.64
CA SER A 28 -4.88 -14.19 -4.82
C SER A 28 -4.11 -15.46 -5.22
N ILE A 29 -3.48 -15.48 -6.41
CA ILE A 29 -2.89 -16.69 -7.01
C ILE A 29 -1.36 -16.72 -6.83
N SER A 30 -0.71 -15.56 -6.69
CA SER A 30 0.77 -15.48 -6.63
C SER A 30 1.30 -14.77 -5.38
N GLY A 31 0.46 -14.03 -4.64
CA GLY A 31 0.86 -13.19 -3.52
C GLY A 31 0.45 -11.73 -3.74
N GLU A 32 0.17 -11.03 -2.65
CA GLU A 32 -0.29 -9.63 -2.65
C GLU A 32 0.85 -8.67 -2.28
N ARG A 33 0.98 -7.56 -3.02
CA ARG A 33 1.89 -6.48 -2.62
C ARG A 33 1.20 -5.51 -1.68
N ILE A 34 1.69 -5.43 -0.44
CA ILE A 34 1.23 -4.48 0.56
C ILE A 34 2.07 -3.21 0.48
N TYR A 35 1.41 -2.06 0.42
CA TYR A 35 2.01 -0.74 0.45
C TYR A 35 1.72 -0.06 1.78
N ILE A 36 2.74 0.50 2.41
CA ILE A 36 2.58 1.38 3.57
C ILE A 36 2.43 2.80 3.03
N VAL A 37 1.20 3.33 3.09
CA VAL A 37 0.83 4.62 2.50
C VAL A 37 0.22 5.53 3.54
N CYS A 38 0.47 6.83 3.42
CA CYS A 38 -0.21 7.81 4.25
C CYS A 38 -1.66 7.96 3.79
N GLU A 39 -2.64 7.78 4.68
CA GLU A 39 -4.06 7.94 4.33
C GLU A 39 -4.42 9.39 3.97
N HIS A 40 -3.72 10.35 4.56
CA HIS A 40 -4.02 11.78 4.39
C HIS A 40 -3.43 12.35 3.10
N CYS A 41 -2.15 12.07 2.83
CA CYS A 41 -1.41 12.66 1.72
C CYS A 41 -1.08 11.68 0.59
N GLY A 42 -1.28 10.38 0.77
CA GLY A 42 -0.97 9.35 -0.24
C GLY A 42 0.52 9.07 -0.43
N LYS A 43 1.40 9.61 0.43
CA LYS A 43 2.84 9.32 0.39
C LYS A 43 3.09 7.84 0.69
N VAL A 44 3.82 7.17 -0.19
CA VAL A 44 4.27 5.77 0.02
C VAL A 44 5.55 5.81 0.86
N ASN A 45 5.57 5.08 1.97
CA ASN A 45 6.74 4.96 2.84
C ASN A 45 7.57 3.71 2.48
N SER A 46 6.89 2.58 2.31
CA SER A 46 7.51 1.31 1.96
C SER A 46 6.50 0.38 1.31
N SER A 47 6.99 -0.74 0.77
CA SER A 47 6.14 -1.83 0.29
C SER A 47 6.85 -3.15 0.54
N TYR A 48 6.08 -4.19 0.86
CA TYR A 48 6.58 -5.56 0.95
C TYR A 48 5.66 -6.49 0.16
N TYR A 49 6.24 -7.59 -0.32
CA TYR A 49 5.50 -8.63 -1.01
C TYR A 49 5.12 -9.72 -0.03
N ARG A 50 3.86 -10.14 -0.08
CA ARG A 50 3.33 -11.20 0.78
C ARG A 50 2.93 -12.37 -0.11
N GLU A 51 3.77 -13.38 -0.15
CA GLU A 51 3.52 -14.60 -0.94
C GLU A 51 2.39 -15.41 -0.31
N TYR A 52 1.52 -15.95 -1.16
CA TYR A 52 0.41 -16.81 -0.74
C TYR A 52 0.82 -18.27 -0.93
N GLU A 53 1.12 -18.99 0.16
CA GLU A 53 1.62 -20.38 0.12
C GLU A 53 0.49 -21.43 0.33
N GLY A 54 -0.68 -21.24 -0.29
CA GLY A 54 -1.75 -22.26 -0.34
C GLY A 54 -2.47 -22.59 0.99
N MET A 55 -1.87 -22.28 2.16
CA MET A 55 -2.46 -22.42 3.50
C MET A 55 -2.53 -21.11 4.28
N GLY A 56 -2.31 -19.97 3.62
CA GLY A 56 -2.36 -18.65 4.23
C GLY A 56 -1.19 -17.78 3.79
N TYR A 57 -1.02 -16.68 4.52
CA TYR A 57 -0.01 -15.68 4.24
C TYR A 57 0.94 -15.57 5.43
N LYS A 58 2.25 -15.70 5.21
CA LYS A 58 3.27 -15.37 6.22
C LYS A 58 3.44 -13.86 6.40
#